data_AF-A0A7Y5DZE7-F1
#
_entry.id   AF-A0A7Y5DZE7-F1
#
_cell.length_a   1.000
_cell.length_b   1.000
_cell.length_c   1.000
_cell.angle_alpha   90.00
_cell.angle_beta   90.00
_cell.angle_gamma   90.00
#
_symmetry.space_group_name_H-M   'P 1'
#
loop_
_entity.id
_entity.type
_entity.pdbx_description
1 polymer ?
#
loop_
_entity_poly.entity_id
_entity_poly.type
_entity_poly.pdbx_seq_one_letter_code
_entity_poly.pdbx_strand_id
1 'polypeptide(L)'
;MLSPRLSHLALLLVALVPACSAEADAPADDEGQDQDVVTSTSPDRLLDVPFYFSVPKSVVKTEINRAKYSYSTVWQPSVEVKDAGLRIIAIKQAGTSPAAKKAAREDMARQLSAAGVLQDGDIALTFRPELAGTMAYPHIQMGTTHASLVYTKGGVAYNVDSPLDSEYVGQFNTLHFTGGQGSSGVEYGTDALQVVRPRISDARRAQLGKWATAVASNRANGHVRFQKDYLTPIFASKRMTTKQTVTELGKIILGASTNDMPMYCSEFAWHMIALSNCTEADIRAAGTDGAACVDPVFAPMQLVGKDSSLVGLAEGPLLSLQVAPAAARAGLIEQIFPNPGNPGKLSSGHRAVSEQVAPLMPGLKQYFQARAAGATPEQTASGADQINAGVQNVPNYSPTAFLVNSMQADGVRKVDYIATIVFVDRDSDAIKAKKLAMPSGTSIPQ
;
A
#
# COMPACT_ATOMS: atom_id res chain seq x y z
N MET A 1 24.14 -37.52 -33.94
CA MET A 1 22.68 -37.31 -33.90
C MET A 1 22.16 -37.76 -32.53
N LEU A 2 21.83 -36.82 -31.65
CA LEU A 2 21.18 -37.09 -30.36
C LEU A 2 20.12 -36.00 -30.16
N SER A 3 18.88 -36.42 -29.88
CA SER A 3 17.71 -35.53 -29.83
C SER A 3 17.44 -35.08 -28.39
N PRO A 4 17.19 -33.79 -28.11
CA PRO A 4 16.77 -33.35 -26.79
C PRO A 4 15.27 -33.62 -26.59
N ARG A 5 14.91 -34.27 -25.48
CA ARG A 5 13.51 -34.45 -25.09
C ARG A 5 12.94 -33.12 -24.61
N LEU A 6 11.95 -32.59 -25.33
CA LEU A 6 11.06 -31.56 -24.79
C LEU A 6 10.22 -32.15 -23.66
N SER A 7 10.43 -31.67 -22.44
CA SER A 7 9.51 -31.91 -21.32
C SER A 7 8.34 -30.94 -21.45
N HIS A 8 7.13 -31.45 -21.69
CA HIS A 8 5.93 -30.63 -21.74
C HIS A 8 5.60 -30.07 -20.35
N LEU A 9 5.72 -28.75 -20.20
CA LEU A 9 5.16 -28.05 -19.05
C LEU A 9 3.63 -28.01 -19.22
N ALA A 10 2.89 -28.68 -18.33
CA ALA A 10 1.44 -28.76 -18.42
C ALA A 10 0.81 -27.37 -18.16
N LEU A 11 0.04 -26.88 -19.13
CA LEU A 11 -0.68 -25.62 -19.02
C LEU A 11 -1.95 -25.82 -18.17
N LEU A 12 -1.83 -25.68 -16.85
CA LEU A 12 -3.01 -25.67 -15.97
C LEU A 12 -3.79 -24.36 -16.15
N LEU A 13 -4.87 -24.41 -16.95
CA LEU A 13 -5.98 -23.46 -16.78
C LEU A 13 -6.73 -23.84 -15.50
N VAL A 14 -6.45 -23.13 -14.41
CA VAL A 14 -7.29 -23.16 -13.20
C VAL A 14 -8.38 -22.11 -13.36
N ALA A 15 -9.64 -22.55 -13.30
CA ALA A 15 -10.78 -21.64 -13.29
C ALA A 15 -10.80 -20.84 -11.98
N LEU A 16 -10.95 -19.52 -12.10
CA LEU A 16 -10.93 -18.59 -10.97
C LEU A 16 -12.26 -18.62 -10.21
N VAL A 17 -12.22 -18.82 -8.90
CA VAL A 17 -13.35 -18.61 -7.98
C VAL A 17 -13.00 -17.38 -7.11
N PRO A 18 -13.88 -16.37 -7.00
CA PRO A 18 -13.56 -15.12 -6.31
C PRO A 18 -13.70 -15.22 -4.79
N ALA A 19 -12.80 -14.57 -4.05
CA ALA A 19 -12.94 -14.32 -2.62
C ALA A 19 -13.31 -12.84 -2.37
N CYS A 20 -14.42 -12.63 -1.65
CA CYS A 20 -14.95 -11.42 -0.95
C CYS A 20 -14.57 -10.00 -1.46
N SER A 21 -15.49 -9.06 -1.64
CA SER A 21 -16.96 -9.00 -1.45
C SER A 21 -17.52 -7.87 -2.34
N ALA A 22 -18.82 -7.58 -2.45
CA ALA A 22 -19.99 -8.46 -2.43
C ALA A 22 -20.31 -8.87 -3.91
N GLU A 23 -21.36 -9.59 -4.30
CA GLU A 23 -22.56 -10.11 -3.64
C GLU A 23 -22.75 -11.60 -3.99
N ALA A 24 -23.91 -12.16 -3.63
CA ALA A 24 -24.44 -13.48 -4.00
C ALA A 24 -23.68 -14.74 -3.50
N ASP A 25 -24.32 -15.37 -2.50
CA ASP A 25 -24.34 -16.82 -2.21
C ASP A 25 -23.01 -17.57 -2.06
N ALA A 26 -22.29 -17.28 -0.98
CA ALA A 26 -21.44 -18.25 -0.29
C ALA A 26 -21.78 -18.29 1.22
N PRO A 27 -21.84 -19.46 1.87
CA PRO A 27 -22.07 -19.55 3.31
C PRO A 27 -20.89 -18.96 4.10
N ALA A 28 -21.19 -18.46 5.31
CA ALA A 28 -20.21 -17.80 6.17
C ALA A 28 -19.26 -18.81 6.83
N ASP A 29 -18.10 -19.04 6.19
CA ASP A 29 -17.01 -19.84 6.75
C ASP A 29 -15.94 -18.95 7.43
N ASP A 30 -15.75 -19.23 8.73
CA ASP A 30 -14.72 -18.75 9.67
C ASP A 30 -13.75 -17.66 9.16
N GLU A 31 -14.17 -16.39 9.27
CA GLU A 31 -13.33 -15.24 8.97
C GLU A 31 -12.17 -15.12 9.98
N GLY A 32 -10.95 -15.38 9.50
CA GLY A 32 -9.74 -15.02 10.24
C GLY A 32 -9.73 -13.53 10.54
N GLN A 33 -9.76 -13.18 11.84
CA GLN A 33 -9.85 -11.80 12.30
C GLN A 33 -8.57 -11.02 11.95
N ASP A 34 -8.71 -9.96 11.15
CA ASP A 34 -7.73 -8.86 11.12
C ASP A 34 -7.84 -8.17 12.49
N GLN A 35 -7.01 -8.57 13.45
CA GLN A 35 -7.08 -8.08 14.84
C GLN A 35 -6.53 -6.65 14.99
N ASP A 36 -7.06 -5.91 15.98
CA ASP A 36 -6.54 -4.58 16.36
C ASP A 36 -5.00 -4.61 16.55
N VAL A 37 -4.33 -3.51 16.22
CA VAL A 37 -2.85 -3.44 16.25
C VAL A 37 -2.31 -3.69 17.66
N VAL A 38 -1.60 -4.80 17.84
CA VAL A 38 -0.98 -5.18 19.12
C VAL A 38 0.26 -4.33 19.39
N THR A 39 0.22 -3.53 20.46
CA THR A 39 1.38 -2.76 20.92
C THR A 39 2.39 -3.62 21.68
N SER A 40 3.68 -3.35 21.43
CA SER A 40 4.80 -4.10 21.99
C SER A 40 4.82 -4.07 23.53
N THR A 41 5.26 -5.15 24.14
CA THR A 41 5.55 -5.19 25.59
C THR A 41 6.91 -4.60 25.94
N SER A 42 7.85 -4.51 24.98
CA SER A 42 9.20 -3.99 25.23
C SER A 42 9.19 -2.48 25.46
N PRO A 43 9.89 -1.93 26.47
CA PRO A 43 9.82 -0.50 26.80
C PRO A 43 10.41 0.44 25.73
N ASP A 44 11.18 -0.08 24.76
CA ASP A 44 11.98 0.67 23.77
C ASP A 44 11.30 0.90 22.40
N ARG A 45 10.10 0.33 22.17
CA ARG A 45 9.36 0.39 20.89
C ARG A 45 7.86 0.40 21.10
N LEU A 46 7.08 1.06 20.24
CA LEU A 46 5.62 1.04 20.33
C LEU A 46 5.01 -0.24 19.75
N LEU A 47 5.57 -0.75 18.64
CA LEU A 47 5.12 -1.93 17.91
C LEU A 47 6.29 -2.92 17.67
N ASP A 48 6.02 -4.22 17.62
CA ASP A 48 7.02 -5.24 17.28
C ASP A 48 7.05 -5.49 15.77
N VAL A 49 7.54 -4.50 15.01
CA VAL A 49 7.57 -4.55 13.54
C VAL A 49 8.88 -5.15 13.03
N PRO A 50 8.84 -6.22 12.21
CA PRO A 50 10.03 -6.82 11.63
C PRO A 50 10.61 -5.97 10.48
N PHE A 51 11.87 -6.22 10.12
CA PHE A 51 12.55 -5.43 9.08
C PHE A 51 11.84 -5.49 7.71
N TYR A 52 11.16 -6.59 7.38
CA TYR A 52 10.44 -6.77 6.11
C TYR A 52 9.11 -6.00 6.03
N PHE A 53 8.61 -5.47 7.16
CA PHE A 53 7.49 -4.52 7.24
C PHE A 53 7.96 -3.06 7.45
N SER A 54 9.27 -2.83 7.38
CA SER A 54 9.90 -1.54 7.68
C SER A 54 10.53 -0.91 6.44
N VAL A 55 10.81 0.39 6.48
CA VAL A 55 11.55 1.10 5.42
C VAL A 55 12.99 1.42 5.87
N PRO A 56 13.98 1.52 4.96
CA PRO A 56 15.33 1.95 5.31
C PRO A 56 15.33 3.39 5.85
N LYS A 57 16.02 3.63 6.97
CA LYS A 57 16.07 4.94 7.64
C LYS A 57 16.54 6.08 6.73
N SER A 58 17.40 5.77 5.76
CA SER A 58 17.94 6.70 4.76
C SER A 58 16.90 7.32 3.83
N VAL A 59 15.71 6.72 3.69
CA VAL A 59 14.65 7.23 2.81
C VAL A 59 13.71 8.21 3.52
N VAL A 60 13.75 8.25 4.86
CA VAL A 60 12.89 9.11 5.69
C VAL A 60 13.45 10.53 5.77
N LYS A 61 13.43 11.23 4.61
CA LYS A 61 14.02 12.57 4.44
C LYS A 61 13.01 13.71 4.58
N THR A 62 11.74 13.51 4.23
CA THR A 62 10.76 14.61 4.16
C THR A 62 10.50 15.17 5.54
N GLU A 63 10.74 16.47 5.73
CA GLU A 63 10.49 17.14 7.00
C GLU A 63 9.00 17.16 7.35
N ILE A 64 8.69 17.11 8.65
CA ILE A 64 7.33 17.20 9.18
C ILE A 64 7.32 18.17 10.35
N ASN A 65 6.42 19.15 10.31
CA ASN A 65 6.36 20.19 11.34
C ASN A 65 5.65 19.67 12.59
N ARG A 66 6.42 19.05 13.50
CA ARG A 66 5.92 18.44 14.74
C ARG A 66 5.28 19.44 15.71
N ALA A 67 5.53 20.74 15.55
CA ALA A 67 4.91 21.78 16.38
C ALA A 67 3.47 22.13 15.96
N LYS A 68 2.98 21.59 14.84
CA LYS A 68 1.62 21.83 14.31
C LYS A 68 0.58 20.76 14.66
N TYR A 69 0.93 19.74 15.45
CA TYR A 69 0.01 18.71 15.93
C TYR A 69 0.40 18.21 17.33
N SER A 70 -0.55 17.63 18.06
CA SER A 70 -0.37 17.19 19.45
C SER A 70 0.21 15.78 19.62
N TYR A 71 0.32 15.01 18.54
CA TYR A 71 0.73 13.61 18.56
C TYR A 71 2.23 13.41 18.73
N SER A 72 2.62 12.29 19.35
CA SER A 72 4.04 11.94 19.53
C SER A 72 4.61 11.34 18.24
N THR A 73 5.79 11.79 17.83
CA THR A 73 6.46 11.29 16.62
C THR A 73 7.82 10.71 16.94
N VAL A 74 7.99 9.42 16.64
CA VAL A 74 9.14 8.59 17.00
C VAL A 74 9.73 7.94 15.76
N TRP A 75 11.07 7.84 15.69
CA TRP A 75 11.71 6.86 14.82
C TRP A 75 11.78 5.54 15.58
N GLN A 76 11.04 4.53 15.10
CA GLN A 76 11.08 3.20 15.69
C GLN A 76 11.88 2.27 14.77
N PRO A 77 13.06 1.79 15.20
CA PRO A 77 13.78 0.74 14.49
C PRO A 77 12.96 -0.56 14.43
N SER A 78 13.21 -1.37 13.42
CA SER A 78 12.67 -2.74 13.34
C SER A 78 13.23 -3.64 14.45
N VAL A 79 12.62 -4.82 14.64
CA VAL A 79 13.07 -5.80 15.64
C VAL A 79 14.50 -6.28 15.36
N GLU A 80 14.84 -6.58 14.10
CA GLU A 80 16.09 -7.23 13.73
C GLU A 80 17.15 -6.26 13.17
N VAL A 81 16.73 -5.18 12.51
CA VAL A 81 17.61 -4.30 11.71
C VAL A 81 17.45 -2.85 12.13
N LYS A 82 18.43 -2.29 12.84
CA LYS A 82 18.33 -0.94 13.46
C LYS A 82 18.21 0.22 12.46
N ASP A 83 18.75 0.04 11.26
CA ASP A 83 18.70 1.02 10.17
C ASP A 83 17.54 0.81 9.18
N ALA A 84 16.66 -0.15 9.48
CA ALA A 84 15.30 -0.20 8.96
C ALA A 84 14.32 0.12 10.10
N GLY A 85 13.17 0.71 9.79
CA GLY A 85 12.16 1.03 10.79
C GLY A 85 10.99 1.82 10.22
N LEU A 86 10.22 2.46 11.10
CA LEU A 86 9.07 3.31 10.76
C LEU A 86 9.19 4.67 11.44
N ARG A 87 8.72 5.73 10.78
CA ARG A 87 8.48 7.03 11.42
C ARG A 87 7.05 7.07 11.92
N ILE A 88 6.85 6.64 13.16
CA ILE A 88 5.52 6.51 13.75
C ILE A 88 5.01 7.86 14.24
N ILE A 89 3.77 8.20 13.89
CA ILE A 89 2.94 9.23 14.54
C ILE A 89 1.88 8.49 15.36
N ALA A 90 2.01 8.52 16.68
CA ALA A 90 1.14 7.77 17.59
C ALA A 90 -0.07 8.61 18.03
N ILE A 91 -1.27 8.10 17.75
CA ILE A 91 -2.54 8.76 18.00
C ILE A 91 -3.33 7.94 19.01
N LYS A 92 -3.63 8.54 20.17
CA LYS A 92 -4.48 7.89 21.17
C LYS A 92 -5.93 7.87 20.68
N GLN A 93 -6.48 6.68 20.44
CA GLN A 93 -7.94 6.51 20.31
C GLN A 93 -8.52 6.31 21.72
N ALA A 94 -9.71 6.86 21.99
CA ALA A 94 -10.31 6.85 23.33
C ALA A 94 -10.98 5.48 23.66
N GLY A 95 -10.29 4.39 23.35
CA GLY A 95 -10.79 3.01 23.34
C GLY A 95 -11.30 2.54 21.98
N THR A 96 -11.64 1.25 21.92
CA THR A 96 -11.95 0.50 20.69
C THR A 96 -13.35 0.73 20.12
N SER A 97 -14.21 1.51 20.80
CA SER A 97 -15.58 1.72 20.32
C SER A 97 -15.61 2.45 18.96
N PRO A 98 -16.55 2.15 18.06
CA PRO A 98 -16.61 2.81 16.75
C PRO A 98 -16.69 4.34 16.84
N ALA A 99 -17.37 4.89 17.86
CA ALA A 99 -17.43 6.32 18.10
C ALA A 99 -16.06 6.92 18.50
N ALA A 100 -15.31 6.23 19.35
CA ALA A 100 -13.97 6.64 19.76
C ALA A 100 -12.96 6.53 18.60
N LYS A 101 -13.01 5.44 17.81
CA LYS A 101 -12.20 5.29 16.59
C LYS A 101 -12.53 6.43 15.60
N LYS A 102 -13.82 6.72 15.32
CA LYS A 102 -14.27 7.83 14.46
C LYS A 102 -13.72 9.18 14.89
N ALA A 103 -13.95 9.59 16.15
CA ALA A 103 -13.48 10.87 16.67
C ALA A 103 -11.95 11.03 16.56
N ALA A 104 -11.19 9.95 16.81
CA ALA A 104 -9.73 9.95 16.66
C ALA A 104 -9.28 10.14 15.20
N ARG A 105 -9.96 9.54 14.21
CA ARG A 105 -9.63 9.76 12.79
C ARG A 105 -10.05 11.14 12.29
N GLU A 106 -11.14 11.70 12.81
CA GLU A 106 -11.57 13.07 12.48
C GLU A 106 -10.57 14.13 12.97
N ASP A 107 -10.07 13.96 14.20
CA ASP A 107 -9.05 14.85 14.76
C ASP A 107 -7.69 14.66 14.09
N MET A 108 -7.29 13.40 13.82
CA MET A 108 -6.11 13.07 13.01
C MET A 108 -6.14 13.81 11.67
N ALA A 109 -7.24 13.68 10.93
CA ALA A 109 -7.39 14.26 9.60
C ALA A 109 -7.30 15.79 9.59
N ARG A 110 -7.80 16.46 10.65
CA ARG A 110 -7.70 17.91 10.83
C ARG A 110 -6.27 18.33 11.20
N GLN A 111 -5.70 17.74 12.25
CA GLN A 111 -4.37 18.12 12.75
C GLN A 111 -3.26 17.84 11.72
N LEU A 112 -3.27 16.65 11.11
CA LEU A 112 -2.24 16.24 10.15
C LEU A 112 -2.35 16.98 8.81
N SER A 113 -3.56 17.43 8.42
CA SER A 113 -3.73 18.31 7.26
C SER A 113 -3.16 19.71 7.54
N ALA A 114 -3.53 20.34 8.66
CA ALA A 114 -3.01 21.64 9.08
C ALA A 114 -1.47 21.67 9.25
N ALA A 115 -0.89 20.52 9.61
CA ALA A 115 0.55 20.33 9.71
C ALA A 115 1.28 20.04 8.38
N GLY A 116 0.55 19.75 7.30
CA GLY A 116 1.12 19.33 6.01
C GLY A 116 1.65 17.90 5.99
N VAL A 117 1.28 17.07 6.99
CA VAL A 117 1.58 15.62 7.02
C VAL A 117 0.67 14.87 6.05
N LEU A 118 -0.61 15.27 5.97
CA LEU A 118 -1.56 14.82 4.94
C LEU A 118 -1.86 15.96 3.97
N GLN A 119 -1.63 15.74 2.69
CA GLN A 119 -1.83 16.71 1.61
C GLN A 119 -2.55 16.06 0.41
N ASP A 120 -3.13 16.88 -0.45
CA ASP A 120 -3.67 16.46 -1.75
C ASP A 120 -2.68 15.59 -2.51
N GLY A 121 -3.11 14.41 -2.92
CA GLY A 121 -2.29 13.45 -3.68
C GLY A 121 -1.34 12.60 -2.87
N ASP A 122 -1.27 12.73 -1.54
CA ASP A 122 -0.67 11.69 -0.72
C ASP A 122 -1.48 10.39 -0.86
N ILE A 123 -0.83 9.24 -0.70
CA ILE A 123 -1.48 7.94 -0.62
C ILE A 123 -1.45 7.47 0.83
N ALA A 124 -2.63 7.16 1.37
CA ALA A 124 -2.81 6.51 2.66
C ALA A 124 -2.93 5.00 2.42
N LEU A 125 -1.85 4.28 2.71
CA LEU A 125 -1.75 2.84 2.58
C LEU A 125 -2.21 2.16 3.88
N THR A 126 -3.18 1.25 3.82
CA THR A 126 -3.57 0.44 4.99
C THR A 126 -2.45 -0.52 5.33
N PHE A 127 -1.95 -0.43 6.58
CA PHE A 127 -0.83 -1.21 7.09
C PHE A 127 -1.27 -2.12 8.22
N ARG A 128 -0.89 -3.39 8.12
CA ARG A 128 -1.35 -4.52 8.94
C ARG A 128 -0.16 -5.21 9.63
N PRO A 129 0.45 -4.62 10.67
CA PRO A 129 1.63 -5.18 11.33
C PRO A 129 1.40 -6.57 11.94
N GLU A 130 0.16 -6.90 12.31
CA GLU A 130 -0.27 -8.19 12.84
C GLU A 130 -0.09 -9.35 11.86
N LEU A 131 -0.02 -9.08 10.55
CA LEU A 131 0.31 -10.06 9.51
C LEU A 131 1.79 -10.49 9.51
N ALA A 132 2.63 -9.93 10.38
CA ALA A 132 3.99 -10.39 10.58
C ALA A 132 4.01 -11.83 11.12
N GLY A 133 4.90 -12.65 10.57
CA GLY A 133 5.04 -14.07 10.91
C GLY A 133 3.92 -14.96 10.37
N THR A 134 3.21 -14.54 9.32
CA THR A 134 2.13 -15.32 8.69
C THR A 134 2.65 -16.14 7.50
N MET A 135 2.30 -15.76 6.27
CA MET A 135 2.75 -16.36 5.02
C MET A 135 3.66 -15.40 4.26
N ALA A 136 4.43 -15.92 3.31
CA ALA A 136 5.37 -15.11 2.53
C ALA A 136 4.68 -14.00 1.72
N TYR A 137 3.45 -14.18 1.22
CA TYR A 137 2.77 -13.15 0.42
C TYR A 137 2.54 -11.83 1.21
N PRO A 138 1.92 -11.83 2.41
CA PRO A 138 1.88 -10.66 3.29
C PRO A 138 3.24 -10.05 3.59
N HIS A 139 4.28 -10.88 3.79
CA HIS A 139 5.66 -10.43 4.01
C HIS A 139 6.21 -9.65 2.80
N ILE A 140 5.93 -10.14 1.59
CA ILE A 140 6.29 -9.50 0.32
C ILE A 140 5.48 -8.22 0.07
N GLN A 141 4.21 -8.15 0.47
CA GLN A 141 3.41 -6.90 0.46
C GLN A 141 3.80 -5.93 1.60
N MET A 142 4.79 -6.26 2.43
CA MET A 142 5.23 -5.45 3.58
C MET A 142 4.10 -5.12 4.56
N GLY A 143 3.08 -5.97 4.66
CA GLY A 143 1.88 -5.72 5.47
C GLY A 143 0.94 -4.67 4.88
N THR A 144 1.11 -4.28 3.62
CA THR A 144 0.24 -3.31 2.92
C THR A 144 -0.92 -4.03 2.24
N THR A 145 -2.16 -3.60 2.50
CA THR A 145 -3.36 -4.28 1.98
C THR A 145 -4.32 -3.39 1.19
N HIS A 146 -4.25 -2.07 1.36
CA HIS A 146 -5.14 -1.11 0.67
C HIS A 146 -4.44 0.22 0.40
N ALA A 147 -5.00 1.07 -0.47
CA ALA A 147 -4.37 2.34 -0.88
C ALA A 147 -5.39 3.41 -1.29
N SER A 148 -5.67 4.36 -0.39
CA SER A 148 -6.60 5.46 -0.64
C SER A 148 -5.88 6.75 -1.04
N LEU A 149 -6.51 7.54 -1.93
CA LEU A 149 -6.03 8.84 -2.34
C LEU A 149 -6.47 9.93 -1.35
N VAL A 150 -5.50 10.65 -0.79
CA VAL A 150 -5.76 11.79 0.11
C VAL A 150 -6.10 13.05 -0.67
N TYR A 151 -7.11 13.79 -0.22
CA TYR A 151 -7.37 15.17 -0.64
C TYR A 151 -7.82 16.02 0.55
N THR A 152 -7.70 17.34 0.45
CA THR A 152 -8.01 18.26 1.54
C THR A 152 -9.16 19.20 1.15
N LYS A 153 -10.05 19.47 2.10
CA LYS A 153 -11.18 20.38 1.93
C LYS A 153 -11.42 21.12 3.23
N GLY A 154 -11.43 22.46 3.20
CA GLY A 154 -11.61 23.27 4.41
C GLY A 154 -10.54 23.07 5.50
N GLY A 155 -9.30 22.68 5.13
CA GLY A 155 -8.22 22.41 6.09
C GLY A 155 -8.29 21.05 6.80
N VAL A 156 -9.12 20.13 6.29
CA VAL A 156 -9.28 18.77 6.81
C VAL A 156 -8.94 17.77 5.70
N ALA A 157 -8.24 16.68 6.04
CA ALA A 157 -7.96 15.58 5.11
C ALA A 157 -9.16 14.65 4.95
N TYR A 158 -9.39 14.23 3.72
CA TYR A 158 -10.38 13.28 3.25
C TYR A 158 -9.69 12.25 2.35
N ASN A 159 -10.43 11.22 1.99
CA ASN A 159 -9.94 10.06 1.26
C ASN A 159 -10.92 9.69 0.13
N VAL A 160 -10.39 9.15 -0.97
CA VAL A 160 -11.18 8.65 -2.12
C VAL A 160 -10.58 7.31 -2.56
N ASP A 161 -11.36 6.24 -2.49
CA ASP A 161 -10.91 4.89 -2.83
C ASP A 161 -11.98 4.03 -3.52
N SER A 162 -11.55 3.11 -4.40
CA SER A 162 -12.42 2.13 -5.10
C SER A 162 -12.82 1.01 -4.13
N PRO A 163 -14.11 0.66 -3.95
CA PRO A 163 -15.28 0.78 -4.86
C PRO A 163 -15.99 2.14 -5.02
N LEU A 164 -15.49 3.25 -4.47
CA LEU A 164 -16.10 4.57 -4.56
C LEU A 164 -17.53 4.67 -3.98
N ASP A 165 -17.79 4.09 -2.81
CA ASP A 165 -19.08 4.16 -2.12
C ASP A 165 -19.02 5.07 -0.86
N SER A 166 -19.92 4.85 0.12
CA SER A 166 -19.93 5.57 1.41
C SER A 166 -18.98 5.00 2.47
N GLU A 167 -18.49 3.78 2.30
CA GLU A 167 -17.52 3.12 3.18
C GLU A 167 -16.08 3.46 2.77
N TYR A 168 -15.85 3.72 1.47
CA TYR A 168 -14.53 4.00 0.88
C TYR A 168 -14.29 5.46 0.47
N VAL A 169 -15.30 6.33 0.46
CA VAL A 169 -15.12 7.76 0.13
C VAL A 169 -15.73 8.68 1.18
N GLY A 170 -14.87 9.46 1.84
CA GLY A 170 -15.27 10.35 2.92
C GLY A 170 -14.06 10.83 3.72
N GLN A 171 -14.27 11.20 4.97
CA GLN A 171 -13.16 11.40 5.90
C GLN A 171 -12.61 10.03 6.33
N PHE A 172 -11.50 9.98 7.07
CA PHE A 172 -10.96 8.72 7.61
C PHE A 172 -11.84 8.08 8.71
N ASN A 173 -13.11 8.49 8.85
CA ASN A 173 -14.07 8.02 9.85
C ASN A 173 -15.11 7.02 9.28
N THR A 174 -14.92 6.56 8.04
CA THR A 174 -15.75 5.52 7.42
C THR A 174 -15.43 4.13 7.97
N LEU A 175 -16.33 3.17 7.72
CA LEU A 175 -16.18 1.78 8.22
C LEU A 175 -14.87 1.13 7.78
N HIS A 176 -14.39 1.38 6.55
CA HIS A 176 -13.10 0.88 6.07
C HIS A 176 -11.91 1.26 6.99
N PHE A 177 -11.95 2.43 7.65
CA PHE A 177 -10.88 2.89 8.55
C PHE A 177 -11.16 2.66 10.03
N THR A 178 -12.43 2.65 10.45
CA THR A 178 -12.78 2.54 11.88
C THR A 178 -13.22 1.15 12.30
N GLY A 179 -13.60 0.31 11.34
CA GLY A 179 -14.34 -0.92 11.59
C GLY A 179 -15.75 -0.66 12.14
N GLY A 180 -16.46 -1.74 12.38
CA GLY A 180 -17.84 -1.78 12.88
C GLY A 180 -18.77 -2.59 11.98
N GLN A 181 -20.06 -2.62 12.34
CA GLN A 181 -21.08 -3.28 11.52
C GLN A 181 -21.39 -2.45 10.27
N GLY A 182 -21.12 -3.00 9.09
CA GLY A 182 -21.55 -2.49 7.78
C GLY A 182 -22.75 -3.25 7.22
N SER A 183 -23.18 -2.86 6.02
CA SER A 183 -24.25 -3.56 5.28
C SER A 183 -23.84 -4.92 4.72
N SER A 184 -22.54 -5.13 4.56
CA SER A 184 -21.90 -6.34 4.01
C SER A 184 -21.48 -7.36 5.10
N GLY A 185 -21.34 -6.93 6.35
CA GLY A 185 -20.78 -7.76 7.43
C GLY A 185 -20.12 -6.91 8.52
N VAL A 186 -19.17 -7.50 9.24
CA VAL A 186 -18.30 -6.79 10.19
C VAL A 186 -17.05 -6.33 9.45
N GLU A 187 -16.83 -5.02 9.41
CA GLU A 187 -15.57 -4.44 8.96
C GLU A 187 -14.60 -4.34 10.15
N TYR A 188 -13.36 -4.78 9.97
CA TYR A 188 -12.33 -4.72 11.02
C TYR A 188 -11.63 -3.35 11.08
N GLY A 189 -11.69 -2.56 10.00
CA GLY A 189 -11.08 -1.23 9.92
C GLY A 189 -9.57 -1.25 9.74
N THR A 190 -8.87 -0.22 10.21
CA THR A 190 -7.41 -0.25 10.39
C THR A 190 -6.94 0.63 11.55
N ASP A 191 -5.97 0.14 12.32
CA ASP A 191 -5.27 0.92 13.35
C ASP A 191 -3.85 1.36 12.91
N ALA A 192 -3.45 1.13 11.65
CA ALA A 192 -2.28 1.79 11.08
C ALA A 192 -2.41 2.18 9.60
N LEU A 193 -1.82 3.32 9.25
CA LEU A 193 -1.76 3.88 7.90
C LEU A 193 -0.33 4.32 7.57
N GLN A 194 0.25 3.80 6.49
CA GLN A 194 1.49 4.34 5.93
C GLN A 194 1.16 5.45 4.92
N VAL A 195 1.66 6.66 5.18
CA VAL A 195 1.48 7.82 4.30
C VAL A 195 2.70 7.96 3.41
N VAL A 196 2.49 8.00 2.10
CA VAL A 196 3.55 8.20 1.10
C VAL A 196 3.14 9.27 0.08
N ARG A 197 4.08 10.10 -0.37
CA ARG A 197 3.82 11.34 -1.14
C ARG A 197 4.43 11.28 -2.54
N PRO A 198 3.62 11.17 -3.61
CA PRO A 198 4.04 11.42 -4.98
C PRO A 198 4.76 12.76 -5.15
N ARG A 199 5.90 12.74 -5.86
CA ARG A 199 6.67 13.92 -6.25
C ARG A 199 6.05 14.61 -7.46
N ILE A 200 4.90 15.22 -7.24
CA ILE A 200 4.17 16.04 -8.23
C ILE A 200 4.27 17.52 -7.89
N SER A 201 4.19 18.38 -8.92
CA SER A 201 4.19 19.84 -8.78
C SER A 201 2.92 20.36 -8.09
N ASP A 202 2.99 21.56 -7.51
CA ASP A 202 1.84 22.19 -6.85
C ASP A 202 0.66 22.43 -7.80
N ALA A 203 0.94 22.68 -9.09
CA ALA A 203 -0.10 22.79 -10.12
C ALA A 203 -0.85 21.47 -10.33
N ARG A 204 -0.13 20.35 -10.43
CA ARG A 204 -0.74 19.00 -10.47
C ARG A 204 -1.48 18.69 -9.18
N ARG A 205 -0.92 19.04 -8.02
CA ARG A 205 -1.54 18.86 -6.70
C ARG A 205 -2.88 19.59 -6.60
N ALA A 206 -2.93 20.86 -7.00
CA ALA A 206 -4.17 21.65 -7.03
C ALA A 206 -5.20 21.12 -8.04
N GLN A 207 -4.75 20.61 -9.20
CA GLN A 207 -5.66 20.00 -10.19
C GLN A 207 -6.19 18.64 -9.71
N LEU A 208 -5.38 17.85 -8.98
CA LEU A 208 -5.80 16.62 -8.32
C LEU A 208 -6.87 16.88 -7.25
N GLY A 209 -6.73 17.94 -6.45
CA GLY A 209 -7.76 18.35 -5.48
C GLY A 209 -9.13 18.61 -6.14
N LYS A 210 -9.16 19.18 -7.36
CA LYS A 210 -10.41 19.34 -8.14
C LYS A 210 -10.97 17.99 -8.58
N TRP A 211 -10.14 17.13 -9.18
CA TRP A 211 -10.56 15.81 -9.63
C TRP A 211 -11.08 14.95 -8.47
N ALA A 212 -10.35 14.90 -7.35
CA ALA A 212 -10.77 14.19 -6.13
C ALA A 212 -12.07 14.77 -5.55
N THR A 213 -12.25 16.09 -5.57
CA THR A 213 -13.52 16.73 -5.15
C THR A 213 -14.70 16.35 -6.06
N ALA A 214 -14.48 16.25 -7.37
CA ALA A 214 -15.50 15.80 -8.31
C ALA A 214 -15.90 14.34 -8.04
N VAL A 215 -14.93 13.43 -7.91
CA VAL A 215 -15.19 12.02 -7.54
C VAL A 215 -15.90 11.93 -6.18
N ALA A 216 -15.45 12.69 -5.18
CA ALA A 216 -16.06 12.73 -3.86
C ALA A 216 -17.46 13.40 -3.85
N SER A 217 -17.92 13.95 -4.98
CA SER A 217 -19.28 14.47 -5.14
C SER A 217 -20.18 13.55 -5.96
N ASN A 218 -19.65 12.88 -6.99
CA ASN A 218 -20.43 12.06 -7.92
C ASN A 218 -20.21 10.54 -7.80
N ARG A 219 -19.29 10.08 -6.93
CA ARG A 219 -18.94 8.65 -6.75
C ARG A 219 -18.59 7.97 -8.08
N ALA A 220 -17.94 8.73 -8.98
CA ALA A 220 -17.69 8.41 -10.39
C ALA A 220 -18.89 7.80 -11.15
N ASN A 221 -20.10 8.29 -10.84
CA ASN A 221 -21.36 7.93 -11.49
C ASN A 221 -21.69 6.42 -11.49
N GLY A 222 -21.10 5.63 -10.58
CA GLY A 222 -21.32 4.16 -10.48
C GLY A 222 -20.56 3.29 -11.49
N HIS A 223 -19.67 3.88 -12.29
CA HIS A 223 -18.95 3.19 -13.36
C HIS A 223 -17.53 2.73 -13.00
N VAL A 224 -16.95 3.27 -11.92
CA VAL A 224 -15.71 2.74 -11.35
C VAL A 224 -16.10 1.79 -10.23
N ARG A 225 -15.86 0.49 -10.44
CA ARG A 225 -16.24 -0.59 -9.50
C ARG A 225 -14.98 -1.29 -9.01
N PHE A 226 -15.07 -2.04 -7.91
CA PHE A 226 -13.94 -2.80 -7.41
C PHE A 226 -13.59 -3.98 -8.34
N GLN A 227 -12.32 -4.07 -8.74
CA GLN A 227 -11.76 -5.25 -9.45
C GLN A 227 -11.23 -6.25 -8.42
N LYS A 228 -11.81 -7.46 -8.41
CA LYS A 228 -11.41 -8.55 -7.49
C LYS A 228 -10.16 -9.30 -7.96
N ASP A 229 -9.91 -9.34 -9.27
CA ASP A 229 -8.69 -9.94 -9.80
C ASP A 229 -7.51 -8.95 -9.77
N TYR A 230 -6.77 -8.99 -8.67
CA TYR A 230 -5.56 -8.20 -8.46
C TYR A 230 -4.41 -8.55 -9.41
N LEU A 231 -4.46 -9.66 -10.18
CA LEU A 231 -3.44 -10.00 -11.17
C LEU A 231 -3.72 -9.37 -12.54
N THR A 232 -4.97 -8.94 -12.81
CA THR A 232 -5.38 -8.38 -14.11
C THR A 232 -5.83 -6.91 -13.99
N PRO A 233 -4.89 -5.93 -14.03
CA PRO A 233 -5.21 -4.50 -14.06
C PRO A 233 -6.04 -4.11 -15.29
N ILE A 234 -6.74 -2.96 -15.22
CA ILE A 234 -7.71 -2.56 -16.25
C ILE A 234 -7.11 -2.42 -17.65
N PHE A 235 -5.85 -1.96 -17.74
CA PHE A 235 -5.16 -1.81 -19.03
C PHE A 235 -4.93 -3.16 -19.72
N ALA A 236 -4.68 -4.21 -18.93
CA ALA A 236 -4.49 -5.57 -19.44
C ALA A 236 -5.83 -6.21 -19.83
N SER A 237 -6.87 -6.11 -18.98
CA SER A 237 -8.19 -6.70 -19.26
C SER A 237 -8.93 -6.03 -20.42
N LYS A 238 -8.88 -4.69 -20.52
CA LYS A 238 -9.52 -3.93 -21.61
C LYS A 238 -8.61 -3.70 -22.83
N ARG A 239 -7.33 -4.07 -22.75
CA ARG A 239 -6.29 -3.83 -23.78
C ARG A 239 -6.14 -2.34 -24.16
N MET A 240 -6.32 -1.45 -23.18
CA MET A 240 -6.16 -0.01 -23.35
C MET A 240 -4.73 0.41 -22.98
N THR A 241 -4.22 1.46 -23.62
CA THR A 241 -3.01 2.15 -23.13
C THR A 241 -3.31 2.94 -21.85
N THR A 242 -2.29 3.27 -21.06
CA THR A 242 -2.42 4.19 -19.91
C THR A 242 -3.12 5.50 -20.27
N LYS A 243 -2.80 6.10 -21.44
CA LYS A 243 -3.42 7.36 -21.88
C LYS A 243 -4.92 7.19 -22.09
N GLN A 244 -5.33 6.14 -22.79
CA GLN A 244 -6.74 5.81 -23.00
C GLN A 244 -7.45 5.55 -21.67
N THR A 245 -6.89 4.70 -20.79
CA THR A 245 -7.45 4.38 -19.47
C THR A 245 -7.68 5.63 -18.61
N VAL A 246 -6.67 6.49 -18.46
CA VAL A 246 -6.79 7.72 -17.64
C VAL A 246 -7.77 8.71 -18.26
N THR A 247 -7.80 8.80 -19.59
CA THR A 247 -8.76 9.67 -20.30
C THR A 247 -10.18 9.19 -20.10
N GLU A 248 -10.41 7.89 -20.15
CA GLU A 248 -11.72 7.29 -19.95
C GLU A 248 -12.22 7.51 -18.52
N LEU A 249 -11.35 7.32 -17.52
CA LEU A 249 -11.64 7.67 -16.13
C LEU A 249 -12.01 9.16 -16.01
N GLY A 250 -11.23 10.05 -16.62
CA GLY A 250 -11.56 11.48 -16.68
C GLY A 250 -12.94 11.74 -17.30
N LYS A 251 -13.28 11.08 -18.41
CA LYS A 251 -14.59 11.23 -19.08
C LYS A 251 -15.73 10.73 -18.20
N ILE A 252 -15.56 9.62 -17.47
CA ILE A 252 -16.54 9.11 -16.50
C ILE A 252 -16.77 10.12 -15.38
N ILE A 253 -15.69 10.68 -14.81
CA ILE A 253 -15.78 11.70 -13.74
C ILE A 253 -16.50 12.96 -14.22
N LEU A 254 -16.35 13.32 -15.50
CA LEU A 254 -17.05 14.45 -16.13
C LEU A 254 -18.49 14.13 -16.59
N GLY A 255 -18.99 12.90 -16.39
CA GLY A 255 -20.29 12.45 -16.91
C GLY A 255 -20.35 12.36 -18.44
N ALA A 256 -19.19 12.36 -19.11
CA ALA A 256 -19.05 12.28 -20.57
C ALA A 256 -18.85 10.84 -21.09
N SER A 257 -18.80 9.85 -20.18
CA SER A 257 -18.82 8.43 -20.50
C SER A 257 -19.56 7.65 -19.41
N THR A 258 -20.13 6.51 -19.81
CA THR A 258 -20.82 5.52 -18.96
C THR A 258 -20.20 4.12 -19.09
N ASN A 259 -18.95 4.04 -19.55
CA ASN A 259 -18.24 2.76 -19.68
C ASN A 259 -17.76 2.27 -18.31
N ASP A 260 -18.06 1.02 -17.95
CA ASP A 260 -17.58 0.45 -16.69
C ASP A 260 -16.06 0.20 -16.71
N MET A 261 -15.36 0.79 -15.73
CA MET A 261 -13.92 0.68 -15.47
C MET A 261 -13.68 0.05 -14.08
N PRO A 262 -13.71 -1.28 -13.96
CA PRO A 262 -13.35 -1.94 -12.72
C PRO A 262 -11.86 -1.72 -12.39
N MET A 263 -11.56 -1.23 -11.19
CA MET A 263 -10.20 -0.94 -10.70
C MET A 263 -10.08 -1.37 -9.24
N TYR A 264 -8.91 -1.89 -8.86
CA TYR A 264 -8.56 -2.01 -7.44
C TYR A 264 -8.07 -0.65 -6.90
N CYS A 265 -8.11 -0.50 -5.58
CA CYS A 265 -7.82 0.74 -4.84
C CYS A 265 -6.60 1.52 -5.34
N SER A 266 -5.44 0.87 -5.36
CA SER A 266 -4.17 1.47 -5.77
C SER A 266 -4.07 1.78 -7.26
N GLU A 267 -4.79 1.05 -8.13
CA GLU A 267 -4.89 1.37 -9.56
C GLU A 267 -5.74 2.64 -9.79
N PHE A 268 -6.84 2.79 -9.06
CA PHE A 268 -7.63 4.03 -9.07
C PHE A 268 -6.78 5.22 -8.58
N ALA A 269 -6.11 5.08 -7.44
CA ALA A 269 -5.25 6.14 -6.89
C ALA A 269 -4.10 6.54 -7.86
N TRP A 270 -3.47 5.56 -8.51
CA TRP A 270 -2.43 5.80 -9.52
C TRP A 270 -2.97 6.53 -10.76
N HIS A 271 -4.13 6.11 -11.28
CA HIS A 271 -4.76 6.77 -12.42
C HIS A 271 -5.22 8.20 -12.09
N MET A 272 -5.71 8.46 -10.88
CA MET A 272 -6.03 9.82 -10.42
C MET A 272 -4.78 10.72 -10.36
N ILE A 273 -3.65 10.21 -9.88
CA ILE A 273 -2.38 10.93 -9.94
C ILE A 273 -1.99 11.21 -11.40
N ALA A 274 -2.11 10.24 -12.32
CA ALA A 274 -1.82 10.46 -13.74
C ALA A 274 -2.76 11.50 -14.39
N LEU A 275 -4.05 11.51 -14.01
CA LEU A 275 -5.07 12.46 -14.44
C LEU A 275 -4.81 13.89 -13.96
N SER A 276 -4.10 14.07 -12.83
CA SER A 276 -3.81 15.40 -12.25
C SER A 276 -3.02 16.35 -13.16
N ASN A 277 -2.35 15.83 -14.20
CA ASN A 277 -1.64 16.65 -15.16
C ASN A 277 -2.55 17.18 -16.30
N CYS A 278 -3.81 16.75 -16.33
CA CYS A 278 -4.83 17.17 -17.28
C CYS A 278 -5.88 18.07 -16.63
N THR A 279 -6.32 19.10 -17.36
CA THR A 279 -7.53 19.86 -17.06
C THR A 279 -8.78 19.16 -17.60
N GLU A 280 -9.98 19.61 -17.21
CA GLU A 280 -11.22 19.10 -17.81
C GLU A 280 -11.29 19.34 -19.33
N ALA A 281 -10.73 20.47 -19.80
CA ALA A 281 -10.73 20.82 -21.21
C ALA A 281 -9.89 19.83 -22.03
N ASP A 282 -8.73 19.43 -21.52
CA ASP A 282 -7.86 18.42 -22.17
C ASP A 282 -8.58 17.07 -22.31
N ILE A 283 -9.30 16.65 -21.27
CA ILE A 283 -10.05 15.39 -21.23
C ILE A 283 -11.26 15.43 -22.18
N ARG A 284 -11.97 16.57 -22.27
CA ARG A 284 -13.08 16.76 -23.22
C ARG A 284 -12.60 16.83 -24.68
N ALA A 285 -11.40 17.38 -24.92
CA ALA A 285 -10.79 17.45 -26.25
C ALA A 285 -10.11 16.14 -26.70
N ALA A 286 -9.91 15.18 -25.80
CA ALA A 286 -9.16 13.96 -26.08
C ALA A 286 -9.89 12.97 -27.01
N GLY A 287 -9.25 12.68 -28.15
CA GLY A 287 -9.67 11.65 -29.10
C GLY A 287 -9.43 10.20 -28.62
N THR A 288 -9.42 9.26 -29.57
CA THR A 288 -9.29 7.81 -29.35
C THR A 288 -7.96 7.38 -28.74
N ASP A 289 -6.92 8.19 -28.90
CA ASP A 289 -5.56 7.88 -28.43
C ASP A 289 -5.34 8.29 -26.97
N GLY A 290 -6.32 8.98 -26.37
CA GLY A 290 -6.24 9.57 -25.04
C GLY A 290 -5.61 10.97 -25.02
N ALA A 291 -5.75 11.65 -23.89
CA ALA A 291 -5.25 13.00 -23.69
C ALA A 291 -3.71 13.01 -23.61
N ALA A 292 -3.08 13.92 -24.36
CA ALA A 292 -1.62 14.00 -24.40
C ALA A 292 -0.97 14.39 -23.06
N CYS A 293 -1.71 15.09 -22.21
CA CYS A 293 -1.33 15.53 -20.87
C CYS A 293 -1.20 14.41 -19.82
N VAL A 294 -1.70 13.18 -20.08
CA VAL A 294 -1.63 12.09 -19.09
C VAL A 294 -0.17 11.75 -18.76
N ASP A 295 0.20 11.92 -17.50
CA ASP A 295 1.58 11.83 -17.02
C ASP A 295 1.69 11.01 -15.72
N PRO A 296 1.97 9.71 -15.78
CA PRO A 296 2.04 8.86 -14.60
C PRO A 296 3.26 9.14 -13.71
N VAL A 297 3.12 8.99 -12.39
CA VAL A 297 4.21 9.24 -11.43
C VAL A 297 5.34 8.19 -11.50
N PHE A 298 5.01 6.93 -11.79
CA PHE A 298 5.93 5.83 -12.06
C PHE A 298 5.24 4.80 -12.98
N ALA A 299 6.00 4.04 -13.78
CA ALA A 299 5.43 2.95 -14.59
C ALA A 299 4.96 1.78 -13.70
N PRO A 300 3.90 1.03 -14.07
CA PRO A 300 3.52 -0.18 -13.33
C PRO A 300 4.71 -1.13 -13.23
N MET A 301 4.83 -1.78 -12.09
CA MET A 301 6.04 -2.50 -11.72
C MET A 301 5.91 -3.99 -12.05
N GLN A 302 7.02 -4.60 -12.49
CA GLN A 302 7.15 -6.06 -12.54
C GLN A 302 7.25 -6.63 -11.12
N LEU A 303 7.05 -7.93 -10.95
CA LEU A 303 7.15 -8.58 -9.64
C LEU A 303 8.57 -8.46 -9.07
N VAL A 304 9.60 -8.63 -9.90
CA VAL A 304 11.02 -8.38 -9.57
C VAL A 304 11.75 -7.66 -10.69
N GLY A 305 12.70 -6.79 -10.35
CA GLY A 305 13.54 -6.06 -11.29
C GLY A 305 14.51 -6.95 -12.06
N LYS A 306 14.75 -6.61 -13.33
CA LYS A 306 15.65 -7.33 -14.25
C LYS A 306 16.99 -6.62 -14.45
N ASP A 307 17.06 -5.33 -14.11
CA ASP A 307 18.21 -4.46 -14.26
C ASP A 307 18.36 -3.53 -13.05
N SER A 308 19.42 -2.73 -13.03
CA SER A 308 19.75 -1.79 -11.94
C SER A 308 18.96 -0.48 -11.93
N SER A 309 18.06 -0.24 -12.89
CA SER A 309 17.31 1.02 -13.01
C SER A 309 15.99 1.04 -12.23
N LEU A 310 15.36 -0.13 -12.02
CA LEU A 310 14.04 -0.24 -11.40
C LEU A 310 13.94 -1.42 -10.43
N VAL A 311 13.41 -1.15 -9.25
CA VAL A 311 13.04 -2.15 -8.23
C VAL A 311 11.67 -2.74 -8.58
N GLY A 312 11.48 -4.06 -8.41
CA GLY A 312 10.18 -4.73 -8.57
C GLY A 312 9.32 -4.73 -7.30
N LEU A 313 8.02 -5.03 -7.46
CA LEU A 313 7.02 -5.03 -6.38
C LEU A 313 7.43 -5.85 -5.16
N ALA A 314 8.01 -7.02 -5.40
CA ALA A 314 8.38 -7.96 -4.36
C ALA A 314 9.74 -7.67 -3.70
N GLU A 315 10.51 -6.69 -4.19
CA GLU A 315 11.83 -6.35 -3.66
C GLU A 315 11.79 -5.35 -2.50
N GLY A 316 10.60 -4.91 -2.05
CA GLY A 316 10.46 -4.05 -0.87
C GLY A 316 11.21 -4.58 0.37
N PRO A 317 10.92 -5.81 0.83
CA PRO A 317 11.68 -6.44 1.91
C PRO A 317 13.19 -6.60 1.61
N LEU A 318 13.58 -6.72 0.34
CA LEU A 318 14.99 -6.83 -0.06
C LEU A 318 15.74 -5.50 0.16
N LEU A 319 15.11 -4.34 -0.10
CA LEU A 319 15.71 -3.04 0.20
C LEU A 319 15.97 -2.85 1.70
N SER A 320 15.04 -3.31 2.56
CA SER A 320 15.21 -3.28 4.02
C SER A 320 16.20 -4.35 4.52
N LEU A 321 16.32 -5.48 3.82
CA LEU A 321 17.37 -6.48 4.06
C LEU A 321 18.77 -5.96 3.72
N GLN A 322 18.91 -5.12 2.68
CA GLN A 322 20.20 -4.61 2.22
C GLN A 322 20.87 -3.67 3.23
N VAL A 323 20.12 -2.96 4.08
CA VAL A 323 20.68 -2.18 5.19
C VAL A 323 21.05 -3.03 6.42
N ALA A 324 20.72 -4.32 6.45
CA ALA A 324 21.17 -5.24 7.48
C ALA A 324 22.65 -5.65 7.28
N PRO A 325 23.40 -5.96 8.37
CA PRO A 325 24.75 -6.50 8.28
C PRO A 325 24.79 -7.76 7.40
N ALA A 326 25.75 -7.84 6.48
CA ALA A 326 25.81 -8.90 5.46
C ALA A 326 25.71 -10.32 6.06
N ALA A 327 26.40 -10.58 7.18
CA ALA A 327 26.39 -11.86 7.89
C ALA A 327 25.01 -12.27 8.45
N ALA A 328 24.11 -11.31 8.72
CA ALA A 328 22.76 -11.60 9.23
C ALA A 328 21.75 -11.91 8.11
N ARG A 329 22.00 -11.44 6.88
CA ARG A 329 20.98 -11.42 5.81
C ARG A 329 20.42 -12.80 5.47
N ALA A 330 21.25 -13.83 5.48
CA ALA A 330 20.82 -15.20 5.18
C ALA A 330 19.75 -15.70 6.17
N GLY A 331 19.94 -15.48 7.47
CA GLY A 331 18.95 -15.86 8.50
C GLY A 331 17.69 -14.99 8.46
N LEU A 332 17.81 -13.73 8.07
CA LEU A 332 16.67 -12.81 7.92
C LEU A 332 15.75 -13.17 6.73
N ILE A 333 16.29 -13.76 5.65
CA ILE A 333 15.48 -14.25 4.52
C ILE A 333 14.50 -15.34 4.96
N GLU A 334 14.90 -16.21 5.88
CA GLU A 334 14.03 -17.29 6.38
C GLU A 334 12.78 -16.74 7.11
N GLN A 335 12.84 -15.51 7.64
CA GLN A 335 11.69 -14.84 8.24
C GLN A 335 10.71 -14.29 7.19
N ILE A 336 11.21 -13.87 6.02
CA ILE A 336 10.39 -13.43 4.89
C ILE A 336 9.66 -14.63 4.28
N PHE A 337 10.35 -15.77 4.15
CA PHE A 337 9.83 -16.99 3.52
C PHE A 337 9.69 -18.16 4.52
N PRO A 338 8.76 -18.06 5.50
CA PRO A 338 8.54 -19.13 6.48
C PRO A 338 8.02 -20.41 5.81
N ASN A 339 8.49 -21.56 6.29
CA ASN A 339 8.05 -22.86 5.80
C ASN A 339 7.98 -23.89 6.95
N PRO A 340 6.78 -24.35 7.37
CA PRO A 340 5.46 -23.88 6.91
C PRO A 340 5.19 -22.42 7.34
N GLY A 341 4.35 -21.73 6.57
CA GLY A 341 3.79 -20.43 6.98
C GLY A 341 2.62 -20.61 7.96
N ASN A 342 2.22 -19.54 8.64
CA ASN A 342 1.10 -19.53 9.57
C ASN A 342 -0.10 -18.75 8.97
N PRO A 343 -1.16 -19.42 8.46
CA PRO A 343 -2.33 -18.74 7.90
C PRO A 343 -3.33 -18.24 8.95
N GLY A 344 -3.11 -18.51 10.25
CA GLY A 344 -4.13 -18.33 11.30
C GLY A 344 -4.54 -16.89 11.59
N LYS A 345 -3.77 -15.90 11.13
CA LYS A 345 -4.11 -14.46 11.21
C LYS A 345 -4.54 -13.86 9.87
N LEU A 346 -4.66 -14.67 8.82
CA LEU A 346 -5.11 -14.19 7.52
C LEU A 346 -6.62 -14.38 7.41
N SER A 347 -7.32 -13.29 7.08
CA SER A 347 -8.68 -13.35 6.56
C SER A 347 -8.75 -14.27 5.32
N SER A 348 -9.96 -14.76 5.02
CA SER A 348 -10.20 -15.71 3.92
C SER A 348 -9.64 -15.21 2.57
N GLY A 349 -9.85 -13.93 2.25
CA GLY A 349 -9.30 -13.29 1.06
C GLY A 349 -7.77 -13.25 1.02
N HIS A 350 -7.12 -12.79 2.10
CA HIS A 350 -5.65 -12.77 2.17
C HIS A 350 -5.05 -14.18 2.10
N ARG A 351 -5.72 -15.18 2.68
CA ARG A 351 -5.32 -16.59 2.63
C ARG A 351 -5.41 -17.14 1.19
N ALA A 352 -6.55 -16.95 0.52
CA ALA A 352 -6.76 -17.40 -0.85
C ALA A 352 -5.71 -16.84 -1.83
N VAL A 353 -5.40 -15.54 -1.75
CA VAL A 353 -4.34 -14.94 -2.57
C VAL A 353 -2.96 -15.48 -2.18
N SER A 354 -2.68 -15.66 -0.88
CA SER A 354 -1.41 -16.24 -0.41
C SER A 354 -1.18 -17.65 -0.93
N GLU A 355 -2.23 -18.48 -0.99
CA GLU A 355 -2.21 -19.84 -1.54
C GLU A 355 -2.04 -19.82 -3.07
N GLN A 356 -2.75 -18.93 -3.77
CA GLN A 356 -2.64 -18.74 -5.22
C GLN A 356 -1.20 -18.40 -5.66
N VAL A 357 -0.48 -17.55 -4.90
CA VAL A 357 0.90 -17.15 -5.24
C VAL A 357 1.98 -17.98 -4.55
N ALA A 358 1.62 -18.91 -3.66
CA ALA A 358 2.58 -19.77 -2.95
C ALA A 358 3.59 -20.49 -3.87
N PRO A 359 3.23 -20.99 -5.08
CA PRO A 359 4.18 -21.62 -6.00
C PRO A 359 5.34 -20.71 -6.46
N LEU A 360 5.20 -19.38 -6.38
CA LEU A 360 6.25 -18.43 -6.77
C LEU A 360 7.33 -18.25 -5.68
N MET A 361 6.98 -18.55 -4.42
CA MET A 361 7.80 -18.22 -3.25
C MET A 361 9.17 -18.92 -3.20
N PRO A 362 9.33 -20.19 -3.63
CA PRO A 362 10.64 -20.84 -3.68
C PRO A 362 11.62 -20.14 -4.64
N GLY A 363 11.16 -19.74 -5.82
CA GLY A 363 11.97 -19.01 -6.80
C GLY A 363 12.33 -17.60 -6.30
N LEU A 364 11.35 -16.90 -5.71
CA LEU A 364 11.58 -15.58 -5.12
C LEU A 364 12.54 -15.63 -3.92
N LYS A 365 12.50 -16.69 -3.10
CA LYS A 365 13.47 -16.93 -2.03
C LYS A 365 14.90 -17.10 -2.56
N GLN A 366 15.08 -17.89 -3.63
CA GLN A 366 16.39 -18.07 -4.27
C GLN A 366 16.92 -16.75 -4.85
N TYR A 367 16.06 -15.96 -5.48
CA TYR A 367 16.39 -14.61 -5.96
C TYR A 367 16.86 -13.70 -4.81
N PHE A 368 16.13 -13.68 -3.68
CA PHE A 368 16.51 -12.95 -2.47
C PHE A 368 17.86 -13.40 -1.91
N GLN A 369 18.13 -14.71 -1.85
CA GLN A 369 19.40 -15.27 -1.39
C GLN A 369 20.57 -14.81 -2.28
N ALA A 370 20.41 -14.86 -3.61
CA ALA A 370 21.42 -14.37 -4.55
C ALA A 370 21.70 -12.87 -4.38
N ARG A 371 20.65 -12.03 -4.37
CA ARG A 371 20.80 -10.56 -4.22
C ARG A 371 21.39 -10.19 -2.85
N ALA A 372 21.02 -10.88 -1.77
CA ALA A 372 21.57 -10.64 -0.44
C ALA A 372 23.05 -11.01 -0.30
N ALA A 373 23.48 -12.05 -1.03
CA ALA A 373 24.88 -12.46 -1.19
C ALA A 373 25.71 -11.53 -2.10
N GLY A 374 25.09 -10.49 -2.68
CA GLY A 374 25.76 -9.48 -3.50
C GLY A 374 25.64 -9.67 -5.01
N ALA A 375 24.79 -10.60 -5.48
CA ALA A 375 24.54 -10.72 -6.92
C ALA A 375 23.91 -9.44 -7.48
N THR A 376 24.40 -9.00 -8.65
CA THR A 376 23.84 -7.85 -9.37
C THR A 376 22.48 -8.22 -9.99
N PRO A 377 21.62 -7.24 -10.33
CA PRO A 377 20.36 -7.50 -11.04
C PRO A 377 20.57 -8.37 -12.28
N GLU A 378 21.61 -8.07 -13.06
CA GLU A 378 21.97 -8.76 -14.32
C GLU A 378 22.34 -10.23 -14.07
N GLN A 379 23.06 -10.52 -12.97
CA GLN A 379 23.36 -11.90 -12.55
C GLN A 379 22.12 -12.69 -12.12
N THR A 380 21.06 -11.99 -11.70
CA THR A 380 19.77 -12.59 -11.31
C THR A 380 18.69 -12.53 -12.40
N ALA A 381 18.99 -11.95 -13.57
CA ALA A 381 18.00 -11.62 -14.60
C ALA A 381 17.20 -12.85 -15.08
N SER A 382 17.85 -14.01 -15.27
CA SER A 382 17.15 -15.25 -15.66
C SER A 382 16.16 -15.74 -14.59
N GLY A 383 16.49 -15.57 -13.30
CA GLY A 383 15.56 -15.84 -12.21
C GLY A 383 14.40 -14.83 -12.19
N ALA A 384 14.70 -13.55 -12.46
CA ALA A 384 13.68 -12.52 -12.60
C ALA A 384 12.74 -12.77 -13.80
N ASP A 385 13.25 -13.28 -14.92
CA ASP A 385 12.43 -13.69 -16.07
C ASP A 385 11.46 -14.81 -15.71
N GLN A 386 11.93 -15.85 -15.01
CA GLN A 386 11.08 -16.96 -14.56
C GLN A 386 10.01 -16.52 -13.57
N ILE A 387 10.37 -15.70 -12.57
CA ILE A 387 9.44 -15.18 -11.57
C ILE A 387 8.37 -14.29 -12.23
N ASN A 388 8.77 -13.37 -13.10
CA ASN A 388 7.83 -12.48 -13.81
C ASN A 388 6.95 -13.26 -14.82
N ALA A 389 7.49 -14.29 -15.49
CA ALA A 389 6.70 -15.17 -16.35
C ALA A 389 5.63 -15.97 -15.58
N GLY A 390 5.88 -16.29 -14.31
CA GLY A 390 4.88 -16.90 -13.41
C GLY A 390 3.64 -16.02 -13.17
N VAL A 391 3.76 -14.71 -13.36
CA VAL A 391 2.63 -13.73 -13.37
C VAL A 391 2.38 -13.17 -14.78
N GLN A 392 2.64 -13.97 -15.81
CA GLN A 392 2.41 -13.65 -17.23
C GLN A 392 3.16 -12.40 -17.74
N ASN A 393 4.20 -11.95 -17.02
CA ASN A 393 4.90 -10.67 -17.20
C ASN A 393 3.99 -9.43 -17.12
N VAL A 394 2.81 -9.52 -16.50
CA VAL A 394 1.85 -8.40 -16.38
C VAL A 394 2.32 -7.43 -15.29
N PRO A 395 2.69 -6.18 -15.63
CA PRO A 395 3.04 -5.16 -14.63
C PRO A 395 1.82 -4.77 -13.78
N ASN A 396 2.04 -4.41 -12.51
CA ASN A 396 0.96 -4.14 -11.55
C ASN A 396 1.13 -2.79 -10.82
N TYR A 397 0.03 -2.29 -10.25
CA TYR A 397 -0.02 -1.06 -9.44
C TYR A 397 -0.39 -1.34 -7.97
N SER A 398 -0.08 -2.51 -7.40
CA SER A 398 -0.53 -2.89 -6.04
C SER A 398 -0.21 -1.81 -4.98
N PRO A 399 -0.90 -1.77 -3.82
CA PRO A 399 -0.62 -0.80 -2.76
C PRO A 399 0.87 -0.67 -2.41
N THR A 400 1.55 -1.82 -2.34
CA THR A 400 3.00 -1.98 -2.12
C THR A 400 3.85 -1.26 -3.17
N ALA A 401 3.38 -1.06 -4.41
CA ALA A 401 4.10 -0.33 -5.45
C ALA A 401 4.47 1.10 -5.02
N PHE A 402 3.56 1.79 -4.32
CA PHE A 402 3.82 3.14 -3.80
C PHE A 402 4.85 3.13 -2.68
N LEU A 403 4.78 2.14 -1.77
CA LEU A 403 5.74 1.97 -0.68
C LEU A 403 7.14 1.65 -1.22
N VAL A 404 7.27 0.70 -2.14
CA VAL A 404 8.57 0.33 -2.74
C VAL A 404 9.16 1.48 -3.56
N ASN A 405 8.33 2.22 -4.30
CA ASN A 405 8.79 3.47 -4.94
C ASN A 405 9.33 4.49 -3.92
N SER A 406 8.75 4.55 -2.71
CA SER A 406 9.22 5.44 -1.64
C SER A 406 10.57 5.07 -1.03
N MET A 407 10.98 3.81 -1.23
CA MET A 407 12.21 3.21 -0.72
C MET A 407 13.38 3.25 -1.71
N GLN A 408 13.15 3.65 -2.96
CA GLN A 408 14.20 3.76 -3.98
C GLN A 408 15.23 4.86 -3.65
N ALA A 409 16.39 4.78 -4.32
CA ALA A 409 17.44 5.80 -4.22
C ALA A 409 16.95 7.17 -4.72
N ASP A 410 17.42 8.24 -4.08
CA ASP A 410 16.79 9.57 -4.13
C ASP A 410 16.65 10.20 -5.53
N GLY A 411 17.57 9.87 -6.45
CA GLY A 411 17.56 10.35 -7.84
C GLY A 411 16.61 9.60 -8.77
N VAL A 412 16.18 8.38 -8.40
CA VAL A 412 15.20 7.57 -9.17
C VAL A 412 13.80 7.70 -8.54
N ARG A 413 13.77 7.78 -7.21
CA ARG A 413 12.59 7.85 -6.35
C ARG A 413 11.54 8.87 -6.81
N LYS A 414 10.30 8.38 -6.99
CA LYS A 414 9.13 9.15 -7.45
C LYS A 414 8.09 9.44 -6.36
N VAL A 415 8.24 8.81 -5.20
CA VAL A 415 7.36 8.92 -4.04
C VAL A 415 8.25 9.12 -2.82
N ASP A 416 7.86 9.92 -1.82
CA ASP A 416 8.60 10.03 -0.55
C ASP A 416 7.82 9.36 0.58
N TYR A 417 8.49 8.61 1.44
CA TYR A 417 7.86 8.05 2.65
C TYR A 417 7.65 9.17 3.68
N ILE A 418 6.39 9.38 4.09
CA ILE A 418 6.04 10.42 5.07
C ILE A 418 6.02 9.81 6.48
N ALA A 419 5.09 8.94 6.82
CA ALA A 419 4.97 8.42 8.18
C ALA A 419 4.16 7.13 8.22
N THR A 420 4.23 6.41 9.34
CA THR A 420 3.20 5.45 9.75
C THR A 420 2.37 6.10 10.85
N ILE A 421 1.12 6.43 10.56
CA ILE A 421 0.14 6.79 11.59
C ILE A 421 -0.25 5.48 12.29
N VAL A 422 -0.20 5.45 13.62
CA VAL A 422 -0.58 4.29 14.44
C VAL A 422 -1.59 4.76 15.48
N PHE A 423 -2.75 4.12 15.52
CA PHE A 423 -3.76 4.34 16.55
C PHE A 423 -3.50 3.40 17.73
N VAL A 424 -3.59 3.92 18.95
CA VAL A 424 -3.35 3.15 20.19
C VAL A 424 -4.45 3.42 21.21
N ASP A 425 -4.99 2.36 21.81
CA ASP A 425 -6.11 2.46 22.76
C ASP A 425 -5.70 2.91 24.15
N ARG A 426 -4.52 2.48 24.63
CA ARG A 426 -4.14 2.60 26.03
C ARG A 426 -3.37 3.89 26.30
N ASP A 427 -3.71 4.56 27.40
CA ASP A 427 -2.93 5.65 27.98
C ASP A 427 -1.46 5.28 28.16
N SER A 428 -1.17 4.04 28.57
CA SER A 428 0.20 3.51 28.69
C SER A 428 0.98 3.60 27.38
N ASP A 429 0.33 3.35 26.24
CA ASP A 429 0.96 3.30 24.93
C ASP A 429 1.16 4.70 24.36
N ALA A 430 0.22 5.62 24.60
CA ALA A 430 0.39 7.04 24.31
C ALA A 430 1.52 7.67 25.17
N ILE A 431 1.59 7.34 26.46
CA ILE A 431 2.69 7.76 27.36
C ILE A 431 4.02 7.16 26.90
N LYS A 432 4.03 5.89 26.47
CA LYS A 432 5.20 5.21 25.93
C LYS A 432 5.70 5.88 24.65
N ALA A 433 4.82 6.17 23.70
CA ALA A 433 5.16 6.93 22.50
C ALA A 433 5.73 8.31 22.82
N LYS A 434 5.16 9.02 23.82
CA LYS A 434 5.70 10.28 24.33
C LYS A 434 7.12 10.11 24.87
N LYS A 435 7.39 9.11 25.72
CA LYS A 435 8.74 8.79 26.24
C LYS A 435 9.74 8.54 25.10
N LEU A 436 9.36 7.73 24.11
CA LEU A 436 10.23 7.37 22.98
C LEU A 436 10.49 8.53 22.01
N ALA A 437 9.61 9.53 21.98
CA ALA A 437 9.79 10.74 21.17
C ALA A 437 10.70 11.80 21.82
N MET A 438 11.02 11.67 23.12
CA MET A 438 11.93 12.60 23.81
C MET A 438 13.40 12.30 23.50
N PRO A 439 14.29 13.31 23.52
CA PRO A 439 15.74 13.08 23.49
C PRO A 439 16.19 12.21 24.67
N SER A 440 17.16 11.32 24.42
CA SER A 440 17.74 10.45 25.45
C SER A 440 18.24 11.25 26.64
N GLY A 441 17.73 10.93 27.84
CA GLY A 441 18.09 11.62 29.09
C GLY A 441 17.10 12.67 29.58
N THR A 442 16.01 12.94 28.85
CA THR A 442 14.96 13.90 29.26
C THR A 442 13.85 13.20 30.06
N SER A 443 13.46 13.72 31.22
CA SER A 443 12.30 13.21 31.99
C SER A 443 10.99 13.86 31.55
N ILE A 444 9.89 13.10 31.57
CA ILE A 444 8.54 13.67 31.41
C ILE A 444 8.23 14.54 32.65
N PRO A 445 7.83 15.82 32.49
CA PRO A 445 7.26 16.60 33.58
C PRO A 445 6.03 15.89 34.13
N GLN A 446 5.99 15.67 35.45
CA GLN A 446 4.91 14.96 36.15
C GLN A 446 3.58 15.70 36.06
#